data_AF-A0A7S2I4I1-F1
#
_entry.id   AF-A0A7S2I4I1-F1
#
_cell.length_a   1.000
_cell.length_b   1.000
_cell.length_c   1.000
_cell.angle_alpha   90.00
_cell.angle_beta   90.00
_cell.angle_gamma   90.00
#
_symmetry.space_group_name_H-M   'P 1'
#
loop_
_entity.id
_entity.type
_entity.pdbx_description
1 polymer ?
#
loop_
_entity_poly.entity_id
_entity_poly.type
_entity_poly.pdbx_seq_one_letter_code
_entity_poly.pdbx_strand_id
1 'polypeptide(L)'
;KNSIIFSKNRCVNVHGTDGLYIGENVAYDTVGHCYALELGSETNNLFDKNIGVLTKKASAAASGETDTTPATFLITHPGNSWTGNVAAGSEHYGFWISLISGVSNEVVKSFADNTIHSTFHMGIRSNPVGWRPSVPQTLVNTKVYRNRVRGMFLQLSSNIIFDGGFVSDCRHAVDVRLSDYITFKNFFIRGNTDDYMAIVNSRVGQPSHCTTATSGIRPHINVYTAGNEGTTLENVGFSHFARPECNANSVAISMDSHYRVQSFTAPTSFSGITFDTTASKDAISLCRIATQGVTNIAILDADGSFDPAGSSTGPGTIVSDDVSMTDGKTCEAMINSCAQYCQGDSALKAGAAPAPSPATAPSPTEPAP
;
A
#
# COMPACT_ATOMS: atom_id res chain seq x y z
N LYS A 1 27.88 1.85 16.44
CA LYS A 1 27.49 2.97 15.56
C LYS A 1 28.59 3.18 14.53
N ASN A 2 28.26 3.26 13.25
CA ASN A 2 29.22 3.41 12.15
C ASN A 2 28.71 4.43 11.12
N SER A 3 29.63 4.96 10.32
CA SER A 3 29.33 5.70 9.08
C SER A 3 29.85 4.91 7.88
N ILE A 4 28.96 4.57 6.94
CA ILE A 4 29.27 3.81 5.73
C ILE A 4 29.06 4.74 4.54
N ILE A 5 30.14 5.20 3.90
CA ILE A 5 30.07 6.20 2.84
C ILE A 5 30.64 5.66 1.53
N PHE A 6 30.00 5.99 0.41
CA PHE A 6 30.51 5.71 -0.94
C PHE A 6 30.75 4.22 -1.24
N SER A 7 30.07 3.30 -0.54
CA SER A 7 30.20 1.86 -0.77
C SER A 7 29.79 1.50 -2.19
N LYS A 8 30.59 0.65 -2.84
CA LYS A 8 30.42 0.28 -4.26
C LYS A 8 29.55 -0.96 -4.47
N ASN A 9 29.24 -1.70 -3.40
CA ASN A 9 28.23 -2.74 -3.41
C ASN A 9 27.78 -3.03 -1.97
N ARG A 10 26.51 -2.74 -1.70
CA ARG A 10 25.82 -2.84 -0.41
C ARG A 10 26.44 -2.09 0.77
N CYS A 11 25.72 -2.01 1.89
CA CYS A 11 26.21 -1.39 3.14
C CYS A 11 26.55 -2.46 4.17
N VAL A 12 25.52 -3.13 4.69
CA VAL A 12 25.64 -4.24 5.64
C VAL A 12 24.86 -5.39 5.04
N ASN A 13 25.59 -6.45 4.70
CA ASN A 13 25.04 -7.66 4.11
C ASN A 13 25.13 -8.78 5.14
N VAL A 14 23.99 -9.23 5.64
CA VAL A 14 23.88 -10.34 6.58
C VAL A 14 23.61 -11.61 5.78
N HIS A 15 24.54 -12.54 5.83
CA HIS A 15 24.49 -13.77 5.05
C HIS A 15 24.66 -14.96 6.00
N GLY A 16 23.60 -15.77 6.13
CA GLY A 16 23.58 -16.98 6.96
C GLY A 16 23.92 -16.73 8.43
N THR A 17 23.63 -15.54 8.95
CA THR A 17 23.95 -15.14 10.33
C THR A 17 22.69 -14.74 11.08
N ASP A 18 22.60 -15.19 12.34
CA ASP A 18 21.49 -14.94 13.24
C ASP A 18 21.91 -14.10 14.45
N GLY A 19 20.96 -13.42 15.08
CA GLY A 19 21.17 -12.79 16.39
C GLY A 19 22.06 -11.54 16.38
N LEU A 20 22.31 -10.92 15.22
CA LEU A 20 23.10 -9.70 15.14
C LEU A 20 22.34 -8.48 15.65
N TYR A 21 23.06 -7.58 16.30
CA TYR A 21 22.61 -6.20 16.54
C TYR A 21 23.27 -5.26 15.53
N ILE A 22 22.46 -4.70 14.62
CA ILE A 22 22.86 -3.73 13.62
C ILE A 22 22.15 -2.43 13.97
N GLY A 23 22.81 -1.62 14.79
CA GLY A 23 22.20 -0.45 15.41
C GLY A 23 22.90 0.86 15.09
N GLU A 24 22.09 1.90 14.88
CA GLU A 24 22.52 3.30 14.93
C GLU A 24 23.66 3.62 13.95
N ASN A 25 23.56 3.06 12.74
CA ASN A 25 24.49 3.31 11.66
C ASN A 25 23.90 4.31 10.67
N VAL A 26 24.76 5.07 10.01
CA VAL A 26 24.38 5.94 8.89
C VAL A 26 25.11 5.46 7.65
N ALA A 27 24.36 5.13 6.60
CA ALA A 27 24.88 4.80 5.29
C ALA A 27 24.51 5.91 4.30
N TYR A 28 25.49 6.41 3.54
CA TYR A 28 25.31 7.48 2.57
C TYR A 28 25.96 7.13 1.24
N ASP A 29 25.23 7.39 0.15
CA ASP A 29 25.70 7.28 -1.23
C ASP A 29 26.29 5.89 -1.52
N THR A 30 25.45 4.86 -1.40
CA THR A 30 25.84 3.46 -1.57
C THR A 30 25.22 2.87 -2.82
N VAL A 31 25.87 1.86 -3.41
CA VAL A 31 25.42 1.18 -4.63
C VAL A 31 24.88 -0.20 -4.28
N GLY A 32 23.76 -0.62 -4.90
CA GLY A 32 23.08 -1.89 -4.58
C GLY A 32 22.18 -1.78 -3.35
N HIS A 33 21.69 -2.91 -2.83
CA HIS A 33 20.89 -2.93 -1.59
C HIS A 33 21.71 -2.44 -0.39
N CYS A 34 21.16 -1.64 0.54
CA CYS A 34 22.00 -1.11 1.63
C CYS A 34 22.12 -2.07 2.83
N TYR A 35 21.06 -2.18 3.65
CA TYR A 35 20.96 -3.14 4.75
C TYR A 35 20.19 -4.36 4.24
N ALA A 36 20.90 -5.47 4.02
CA ALA A 36 20.35 -6.62 3.32
C ALA A 36 20.48 -7.90 4.14
N LEU A 37 19.41 -8.69 4.13
CA LEU A 37 19.45 -10.12 4.37
C LEU A 37 19.56 -10.83 3.00
N GLU A 38 20.38 -11.87 2.90
CA GLU A 38 20.72 -12.44 1.59
C GLU A 38 20.04 -13.78 1.30
N LEU A 39 20.07 -14.73 2.25
CA LEU A 39 19.67 -16.12 1.97
C LEU A 39 18.24 -16.47 2.37
N GLY A 40 17.60 -15.61 3.17
CA GLY A 40 16.29 -15.92 3.74
C GLY A 40 16.35 -16.97 4.86
N SER A 41 17.54 -17.31 5.36
CA SER A 41 17.74 -18.15 6.55
C SER A 41 18.10 -17.31 7.79
N GLU A 42 18.38 -16.02 7.61
CA GLU A 42 18.80 -15.12 8.66
C GLU A 42 17.63 -14.72 9.55
N THR A 43 17.75 -14.97 10.86
CA THR A 43 16.69 -14.74 11.85
C THR A 43 17.23 -14.09 13.12
N ASN A 44 16.31 -13.53 13.91
CA ASN A 44 16.59 -12.90 15.20
C ASN A 44 17.60 -11.75 15.13
N ASN A 45 17.89 -11.21 13.94
CA ASN A 45 18.69 -10.00 13.80
C ASN A 45 17.84 -8.77 14.14
N LEU A 46 18.48 -7.78 14.75
CA LEU A 46 17.86 -6.51 15.13
C LEU A 46 18.50 -5.37 14.33
N PHE A 47 17.71 -4.78 13.44
CA PHE A 47 18.03 -3.54 12.73
C PHE A 47 17.34 -2.38 13.48
N ASP A 48 18.13 -1.64 14.26
CA ASP A 48 17.64 -0.58 15.15
C ASP A 48 18.20 0.78 14.77
N LYS A 49 17.35 1.75 14.41
CA LYS A 49 17.72 3.15 14.18
C LYS A 49 18.84 3.36 13.16
N ASN A 50 18.87 2.54 12.11
CA ASN A 50 19.79 2.76 10.99
C ASN A 50 19.19 3.76 10.00
N ILE A 51 20.05 4.55 9.37
CA ILE A 51 19.66 5.50 8.32
C ILE A 51 20.39 5.10 7.05
N GLY A 52 19.65 4.89 5.96
CA GLY A 52 20.23 4.82 4.63
C GLY A 52 19.78 6.03 3.80
N VAL A 53 20.76 6.74 3.25
CA VAL A 53 20.56 7.94 2.43
C VAL A 53 21.20 7.73 1.05
N LEU A 54 20.45 7.98 -0.01
CA LEU A 54 20.93 7.88 -1.40
C LEU A 54 21.43 6.47 -1.76
N THR A 55 20.54 5.47 -1.70
CA THR A 55 20.81 4.11 -2.18
C THR A 55 20.63 4.05 -3.70
N LYS A 56 21.72 3.86 -4.43
CA LYS A 56 21.77 3.91 -5.91
C LYS A 56 21.77 2.52 -6.52
N LYS A 57 21.20 2.39 -7.71
CA LYS A 57 21.24 1.14 -8.46
C LYS A 57 22.66 0.83 -8.92
N ALA A 58 23.01 -0.45 -8.93
CA ALA A 58 24.21 -0.92 -9.60
C ALA A 58 24.04 -0.83 -11.12
N SER A 59 25.14 -0.68 -11.85
CA SER A 59 25.14 -0.74 -13.33
C SER A 59 24.90 -2.16 -13.85
N ALA A 60 25.22 -3.16 -13.04
CA ALA A 60 24.97 -4.58 -13.29
C ALA A 60 24.86 -5.31 -11.94
N ALA A 61 24.19 -6.46 -11.93
CA ALA A 61 24.12 -7.35 -10.78
C ALA A 61 24.59 -8.75 -11.19
N ALA A 62 25.13 -9.51 -10.23
CA ALA A 62 25.43 -10.92 -10.46
C ALA A 62 24.12 -11.71 -10.69
N SER A 63 24.22 -12.87 -11.32
CA SER A 63 23.05 -13.73 -11.57
C SER A 63 22.39 -14.12 -10.24
N GLY A 64 21.10 -13.85 -10.11
CA GLY A 64 20.33 -14.10 -8.89
C GLY A 64 20.23 -12.89 -7.95
N GLU A 65 21.06 -11.87 -8.14
CA GLU A 65 21.05 -10.65 -7.33
C GLU A 65 20.16 -9.56 -7.93
N THR A 66 19.65 -8.67 -7.08
CA THR A 66 18.70 -7.61 -7.47
C THR A 66 19.21 -6.19 -7.26
N ASP A 67 20.55 -6.02 -7.18
CA ASP A 67 21.21 -4.73 -6.90
C ASP A 67 20.99 -3.65 -7.98
N THR A 68 20.52 -4.00 -9.18
CA THR A 68 20.07 -3.05 -10.22
C THR A 68 18.68 -2.44 -9.92
N THR A 69 17.96 -2.99 -8.95
CA THR A 69 16.66 -2.51 -8.42
C THR A 69 16.71 -2.42 -6.89
N PRO A 70 17.58 -1.57 -6.32
CA PRO A 70 17.98 -1.66 -4.91
C PRO A 70 16.87 -1.31 -3.93
N ALA A 71 17.07 -1.76 -2.69
CA ALA A 71 16.30 -1.35 -1.54
C ALA A 71 17.26 -0.81 -0.48
N THR A 72 16.87 0.23 0.26
CA THR A 72 17.66 0.62 1.44
C THR A 72 17.63 -0.48 2.49
N PHE A 73 16.49 -1.15 2.68
CA PHE A 73 16.33 -2.32 3.53
C PHE A 73 15.75 -3.48 2.71
N LEU A 74 16.56 -4.51 2.46
CA LEU A 74 16.14 -5.74 1.78
C LEU A 74 15.87 -6.82 2.83
N ILE A 75 14.62 -7.29 2.86
CA ILE A 75 14.12 -8.28 3.81
C ILE A 75 13.80 -9.57 3.04
N THR A 76 14.62 -10.60 3.21
CA THR A 76 14.40 -11.93 2.62
C THR A 76 13.79 -12.93 3.60
N HIS A 77 13.82 -12.65 4.91
CA HIS A 77 13.13 -13.41 5.96
C HIS A 77 12.45 -12.45 6.95
N PRO A 78 11.14 -12.62 7.25
CA PRO A 78 10.44 -11.73 8.18
C PRO A 78 10.89 -11.88 9.64
N GLY A 79 11.54 -12.99 10.03
CA GLY A 79 11.88 -13.37 11.41
C GLY A 79 12.97 -12.51 12.09
N ASN A 80 13.00 -11.21 11.80
CA ASN A 80 13.94 -10.21 12.25
C ASN A 80 13.18 -8.99 12.78
N SER A 81 13.88 -8.12 13.51
CA SER A 81 13.32 -6.88 14.07
C SER A 81 13.80 -5.66 13.29
N TRP A 82 12.88 -4.77 12.93
CA TRP A 82 13.14 -3.55 12.16
C TRP A 82 12.50 -2.37 12.89
N THR A 83 13.29 -1.65 13.69
CA THR A 83 12.76 -0.60 14.56
C THR A 83 13.44 0.73 14.32
N GLY A 84 12.66 1.80 14.13
CA GLY A 84 13.16 3.18 14.06
C GLY A 84 14.09 3.48 12.88
N ASN A 85 14.10 2.64 11.84
CA ASN A 85 15.00 2.82 10.71
C ASN A 85 14.46 3.88 9.73
N VAL A 86 15.37 4.53 9.01
CA VAL A 86 15.04 5.57 8.03
C VAL A 86 15.62 5.23 6.67
N ALA A 87 14.76 5.10 5.66
CA ALA A 87 15.14 5.01 4.26
C ALA A 87 14.85 6.35 3.57
N ALA A 88 15.89 7.01 3.05
CA ALA A 88 15.79 8.32 2.42
C ALA A 88 16.47 8.33 1.04
N GLY A 89 15.73 8.58 -0.03
CA GLY A 89 16.38 8.85 -1.33
C GLY A 89 16.87 7.62 -2.09
N SER A 90 16.28 6.43 -1.89
CA SER A 90 16.61 5.24 -2.71
C SER A 90 16.15 5.42 -4.16
N GLU A 91 16.97 5.00 -5.13
CA GLU A 91 16.61 5.00 -6.54
C GLU A 91 15.50 4.00 -6.91
N HIS A 92 15.15 3.07 -6.01
CA HIS A 92 14.00 2.18 -6.19
C HIS A 92 13.17 2.07 -4.90
N TYR A 93 13.54 1.18 -3.99
CA TYR A 93 12.70 0.84 -2.83
C TYR A 93 13.30 1.37 -1.53
N GLY A 94 12.44 1.77 -0.59
CA GLY A 94 12.88 2.03 0.78
C GLY A 94 13.05 0.70 1.51
N PHE A 95 11.93 0.00 1.68
CA PHE A 95 11.88 -1.37 2.18
C PHE A 95 11.37 -2.30 1.08
N TRP A 96 12.09 -3.40 0.88
CA TRP A 96 11.68 -4.46 -0.01
C TRP A 96 11.58 -5.77 0.76
N ILE A 97 10.35 -6.20 1.03
CA ILE A 97 10.00 -7.52 1.55
C ILE A 97 9.99 -8.48 0.35
N SER A 98 11.18 -9.01 0.04
CA SER A 98 11.43 -9.92 -1.07
C SER A 98 11.65 -11.32 -0.52
N LEU A 99 10.56 -11.95 -0.07
CA LEU A 99 10.69 -13.23 0.62
C LEU A 99 11.09 -14.35 -0.33
N ILE A 100 11.61 -15.41 0.27
CA ILE A 100 11.82 -16.69 -0.41
C ILE A 100 10.60 -17.58 -0.12
N SER A 101 10.20 -18.42 -1.08
CA SER A 101 8.95 -19.19 -1.01
C SER A 101 8.74 -19.94 0.31
N GLY A 102 9.81 -20.47 0.91
CA GLY A 102 9.76 -21.27 2.13
C GLY A 102 9.57 -20.49 3.43
N VAL A 103 9.63 -19.16 3.41
CA VAL A 103 9.53 -18.30 4.62
C VAL A 103 8.40 -17.29 4.53
N SER A 104 7.53 -17.40 3.53
CA SER A 104 6.43 -16.45 3.29
C SER A 104 5.38 -16.45 4.41
N ASN A 105 5.25 -17.54 5.14
CA ASN A 105 4.32 -17.76 6.25
C ASN A 105 4.89 -17.45 7.63
N GLU A 106 6.15 -17.04 7.69
CA GLU A 106 6.85 -16.72 8.94
C GLU A 106 6.42 -15.37 9.50
N VAL A 107 6.56 -15.22 10.82
CA VAL A 107 6.14 -14.03 11.57
C VAL A 107 7.28 -13.02 11.72
N VAL A 108 6.93 -11.74 11.83
CA VAL A 108 7.92 -10.69 12.12
C VAL A 108 8.20 -10.63 13.61
N LYS A 109 9.44 -10.37 14.01
CA LYS A 109 9.76 -10.17 15.44
C LYS A 109 9.31 -8.80 15.91
N SER A 110 9.62 -7.77 15.12
CA SER A 110 9.11 -6.41 15.31
C SER A 110 9.26 -5.62 14.02
N PHE A 111 8.28 -4.76 13.72
CA PHE A 111 8.41 -3.73 12.69
C PHE A 111 7.71 -2.48 13.20
N ALA A 112 8.48 -1.50 13.66
CA ALA A 112 7.94 -0.34 14.35
C ALA A 112 8.72 0.94 14.03
N ASP A 113 8.01 2.07 13.99
CA ASP A 113 8.59 3.42 13.92
C ASP A 113 9.51 3.68 12.71
N ASN A 114 9.37 2.88 11.65
CA ASN A 114 10.18 3.04 10.45
C ASN A 114 9.67 4.21 9.60
N THR A 115 10.61 4.97 9.05
CA THR A 115 10.34 6.11 8.17
C THR A 115 10.92 5.87 6.79
N ILE A 116 10.11 6.04 5.75
CA ILE A 116 10.51 5.78 4.37
C ILE A 116 10.11 6.97 3.50
N HIS A 117 11.06 7.63 2.88
CA HIS A 117 10.73 8.78 2.04
C HIS A 117 11.68 9.07 0.90
N SER A 118 11.19 9.91 -0.02
CA SER A 118 11.97 10.42 -1.14
C SER A 118 12.52 9.33 -2.05
N THR A 119 11.92 8.14 -2.07
CA THR A 119 12.34 7.08 -2.99
C THR A 119 11.83 7.40 -4.39
N PHE A 120 12.65 7.05 -5.39
CA PHE A 120 12.32 7.30 -6.78
C PHE A 120 11.26 6.33 -7.32
N HIS A 121 10.97 5.25 -6.60
CA HIS A 121 9.91 4.31 -6.98
C HIS A 121 8.90 4.10 -5.85
N MET A 122 9.07 3.07 -5.01
CA MET A 122 8.11 2.72 -3.96
C MET A 122 8.73 2.86 -2.57
N GLY A 123 7.92 3.22 -1.57
CA GLY A 123 8.36 3.18 -0.17
C GLY A 123 8.53 1.74 0.30
N ILE A 124 7.42 0.99 0.37
CA ILE A 124 7.37 -0.43 0.75
C ILE A 124 6.90 -1.27 -0.43
N ARG A 125 7.56 -2.41 -0.66
CA ARG A 125 7.22 -3.40 -1.70
C ARG A 125 7.25 -4.82 -1.12
N SER A 126 6.25 -5.66 -1.43
CA SER A 126 6.14 -7.04 -0.92
C SER A 126 6.08 -8.16 -1.99
N ASN A 127 6.80 -8.06 -3.11
CA ASN A 127 6.85 -9.09 -4.15
C ASN A 127 8.30 -9.29 -4.63
N PRO A 128 8.72 -10.44 -5.21
CA PRO A 128 7.91 -11.38 -5.99
C PRO A 128 7.12 -12.39 -5.17
N VAL A 129 7.66 -12.87 -4.05
CA VAL A 129 6.92 -13.73 -3.11
C VAL A 129 6.34 -12.84 -2.02
N GLY A 130 5.01 -12.80 -1.94
CA GLY A 130 4.33 -12.01 -0.92
C GLY A 130 4.42 -12.59 0.48
N TRP A 131 4.29 -11.71 1.46
CA TRP A 131 4.30 -12.06 2.88
C TRP A 131 2.90 -12.41 3.35
N ARG A 132 2.73 -13.63 3.89
CA ARG A 132 1.46 -14.26 4.27
C ARG A 132 1.62 -14.99 5.61
N PRO A 133 2.00 -14.29 6.69
CA PRO A 133 2.22 -14.89 7.98
C PRO A 133 1.02 -15.73 8.42
N SER A 134 1.29 -16.84 9.10
CA SER A 134 0.25 -17.79 9.56
C SER A 134 -0.76 -17.16 10.53
N VAL A 135 -0.39 -16.05 11.17
CA VAL A 135 -1.24 -15.24 12.03
C VAL A 135 -1.06 -13.76 11.67
N PRO A 136 -2.09 -12.91 11.83
CA PRO A 136 -1.98 -11.48 11.57
C PRO A 136 -0.77 -10.84 12.24
N GLN A 137 -0.02 -10.03 11.49
CA GLN A 137 1.17 -9.31 11.96
C GLN A 137 0.95 -7.81 11.91
N THR A 138 1.28 -7.12 13.01
CA THR A 138 1.10 -5.67 13.13
C THR A 138 2.40 -4.92 12.91
N LEU A 139 2.39 -4.02 11.93
CA LEU A 139 3.44 -3.05 11.61
C LEU A 139 3.05 -1.71 12.21
N VAL A 140 3.81 -1.24 13.20
CA VAL A 140 3.42 -0.13 14.07
C VAL A 140 4.04 1.18 13.60
N ASN A 141 3.24 2.26 13.56
CA ASN A 141 3.70 3.64 13.33
C ASN A 141 4.61 3.81 12.09
N THR A 142 4.22 3.19 10.98
CA THR A 142 4.99 3.25 9.74
C THR A 142 4.71 4.55 8.98
N LYS A 143 5.75 5.31 8.66
CA LYS A 143 5.63 6.62 7.99
C LYS A 143 6.24 6.54 6.60
N VAL A 144 5.43 6.78 5.57
CA VAL A 144 5.85 6.64 4.17
C VAL A 144 5.47 7.88 3.38
N TYR A 145 6.43 8.64 2.85
CA TYR A 145 6.06 9.90 2.19
C TYR A 145 6.97 10.34 1.06
N ARG A 146 6.43 11.18 0.16
CA ARG A 146 7.18 11.82 -0.93
C ARG A 146 7.92 10.81 -1.82
N ASN A 147 7.34 9.62 -2.02
CA ASN A 147 7.88 8.61 -2.92
C ASN A 147 7.25 8.81 -4.30
N ARG A 148 8.08 8.80 -5.34
CA ARG A 148 7.69 9.28 -6.67
C ARG A 148 6.57 8.47 -7.33
N VAL A 149 6.49 7.16 -7.08
CA VAL A 149 5.50 6.29 -7.73
C VAL A 149 4.46 5.80 -6.73
N ARG A 150 4.87 5.02 -5.72
CA ARG A 150 3.95 4.56 -4.69
C ARG A 150 4.48 4.74 -3.27
N GLY A 151 3.58 4.93 -2.31
CA GLY A 151 3.95 4.76 -0.91
C GLY A 151 4.16 3.28 -0.61
N MET A 152 3.10 2.49 -0.73
CA MET A 152 3.08 1.08 -0.36
C MET A 152 2.49 0.26 -1.51
N PHE A 153 3.22 -0.77 -1.93
CA PHE A 153 2.77 -1.73 -2.92
C PHE A 153 2.76 -3.13 -2.30
N LEU A 154 1.58 -3.52 -1.82
CA LEU A 154 1.34 -4.76 -1.09
C LEU A 154 0.76 -5.79 -2.07
N GLN A 155 1.64 -6.59 -2.64
CA GLN A 155 1.28 -7.56 -3.66
C GLN A 155 1.43 -8.99 -3.14
N LEU A 156 0.47 -9.86 -3.48
CA LEU A 156 0.51 -11.29 -3.15
C LEU A 156 0.60 -11.57 -1.66
N SER A 157 0.12 -10.66 -0.83
CA SER A 157 0.31 -10.65 0.63
C SER A 157 -0.99 -10.94 1.38
N SER A 158 -0.88 -11.38 2.63
CA SER A 158 -2.05 -11.45 3.50
C SER A 158 -1.71 -11.33 4.97
N ASN A 159 -2.69 -11.14 5.84
CA ASN A 159 -2.53 -11.15 7.30
C ASN A 159 -1.59 -10.03 7.81
N ILE A 160 -1.70 -8.83 7.25
CA ILE A 160 -0.86 -7.68 7.60
C ILE A 160 -1.73 -6.52 8.09
N ILE A 161 -1.40 -6.00 9.26
CA ILE A 161 -2.07 -4.86 9.88
C ILE A 161 -1.06 -3.72 9.97
N PHE A 162 -1.36 -2.55 9.42
CA PHE A 162 -0.64 -1.31 9.70
C PHE A 162 -1.41 -0.55 10.77
N ASP A 163 -0.83 -0.39 11.96
CA ASP A 163 -1.46 0.32 13.08
C ASP A 163 -0.67 1.59 13.44
N GLY A 164 -1.28 2.74 13.19
CA GLY A 164 -0.64 4.04 13.33
C GLY A 164 0.34 4.36 12.21
N GLY A 165 0.61 5.65 12.04
CA GLY A 165 1.50 6.17 10.99
C GLY A 165 0.74 6.84 9.85
N PHE A 166 1.41 7.02 8.71
CA PHE A 166 0.80 7.67 7.55
C PHE A 166 1.48 7.33 6.24
N VAL A 167 0.73 7.47 5.15
CA VAL A 167 1.26 7.59 3.79
C VAL A 167 0.91 8.97 3.22
N SER A 168 1.86 9.72 2.68
CA SER A 168 1.58 11.04 2.07
C SER A 168 2.38 11.35 0.81
N ASP A 169 1.88 12.28 -0.01
CA ASP A 169 2.63 12.92 -1.09
C ASP A 169 3.23 11.92 -2.10
N CYS A 170 2.52 10.83 -2.37
CA CYS A 170 2.90 9.84 -3.37
C CYS A 170 1.91 9.89 -4.54
N ARG A 171 2.34 9.56 -5.76
CA ARG A 171 1.40 9.45 -6.90
C ARG A 171 0.26 8.47 -6.61
N HIS A 172 0.59 7.28 -6.09
CA HIS A 172 -0.38 6.36 -5.52
C HIS A 172 0.05 5.99 -4.10
N ALA A 173 -0.68 6.40 -3.07
CA ALA A 173 -0.24 6.18 -1.69
C ALA A 173 -0.20 4.68 -1.35
N VAL A 174 -1.31 3.95 -1.49
CA VAL A 174 -1.38 2.52 -1.18
C VAL A 174 -2.02 1.75 -2.32
N ASP A 175 -1.34 0.71 -2.78
CA ASP A 175 -1.89 -0.31 -3.65
C ASP A 175 -1.90 -1.65 -2.92
N VAL A 176 -3.09 -2.20 -2.74
CA VAL A 176 -3.29 -3.58 -2.28
C VAL A 176 -3.64 -4.39 -3.51
N ARG A 177 -2.76 -5.29 -3.93
CA ARG A 177 -2.91 -6.02 -5.21
C ARG A 177 -2.82 -7.52 -5.00
N LEU A 178 -3.90 -8.24 -5.35
CA LEU A 178 -3.95 -9.70 -5.15
C LEU A 178 -3.53 -10.07 -3.73
N SER A 179 -4.08 -9.35 -2.75
CA SER A 179 -3.73 -9.47 -1.34
C SER A 179 -5.02 -9.44 -0.52
N ASP A 180 -5.04 -10.19 0.58
CA ASP A 180 -6.20 -10.41 1.44
C ASP A 180 -5.87 -10.09 2.89
N TYR A 181 -6.84 -9.84 3.75
CA TYR A 181 -6.63 -9.53 5.17
C TYR A 181 -5.54 -8.46 5.34
N ILE A 182 -5.71 -7.35 4.63
CA ILE A 182 -4.85 -6.18 4.73
C ILE A 182 -5.62 -5.10 5.48
N THR A 183 -5.12 -4.72 6.66
CA THR A 183 -5.80 -3.75 7.52
C THR A 183 -4.97 -2.51 7.70
N PHE A 184 -5.59 -1.33 7.58
CA PHE A 184 -5.03 -0.07 8.06
C PHE A 184 -5.86 0.42 9.23
N LYS A 185 -5.21 0.65 10.37
CA LYS A 185 -5.83 1.03 11.63
C LYS A 185 -5.17 2.29 12.17
N ASN A 186 -5.97 3.25 12.66
CA ASN A 186 -5.48 4.51 13.26
C ASN A 186 -4.50 5.26 12.34
N PHE A 187 -4.77 5.25 11.03
CA PHE A 187 -3.79 5.58 10.00
C PHE A 187 -4.20 6.85 9.23
N PHE A 188 -3.23 7.57 8.68
CA PHE A 188 -3.53 8.72 7.80
C PHE A 188 -3.06 8.48 6.37
N ILE A 189 -3.92 8.78 5.39
CA ILE A 189 -3.58 8.72 3.98
C ILE A 189 -3.79 10.11 3.40
N ARG A 190 -2.72 10.74 2.92
CA ARG A 190 -2.74 12.15 2.50
C ARG A 190 -2.29 12.29 1.05
N GLY A 191 -2.99 13.13 0.29
CA GLY A 191 -2.64 13.46 -1.09
C GLY A 191 -1.46 14.43 -1.15
N ASN A 192 -1.66 15.58 -1.78
CA ASN A 192 -0.62 16.60 -1.93
C ASN A 192 -0.68 17.60 -0.77
N THR A 193 0.08 17.35 0.30
CA THR A 193 0.07 18.19 1.51
C THR A 193 0.60 19.61 1.24
N ASP A 194 0.22 20.56 2.10
CA ASP A 194 0.69 21.95 2.02
C ASP A 194 2.22 22.06 2.01
N ASP A 195 2.90 21.32 2.87
CA ASP A 195 4.37 21.28 2.94
C ASP A 195 5.01 20.73 1.66
N TYR A 196 4.43 19.67 1.09
CA TYR A 196 4.90 19.12 -0.18
C TYR A 196 4.73 20.14 -1.31
N MET A 197 3.57 20.78 -1.38
CA MET A 197 3.27 21.76 -2.41
C MET A 197 4.13 23.03 -2.28
N ALA A 198 4.43 23.47 -1.06
CA ALA A 198 5.38 24.56 -0.82
C ALA A 198 6.77 24.23 -1.40
N ILE A 199 7.26 23.00 -1.21
CA ILE A 199 8.55 22.55 -1.75
C ILE A 199 8.50 22.48 -3.27
N VAL A 200 7.47 21.85 -3.85
CA VAL A 200 7.38 21.67 -5.30
C VAL A 200 7.23 23.01 -6.02
N ASN A 201 6.39 23.91 -5.52
CA ASN A 201 6.19 25.24 -6.09
C ASN A 201 7.44 26.12 -5.98
N SER A 202 8.32 25.87 -5.01
CA SER A 202 9.60 26.60 -4.89
C SER A 202 10.66 26.19 -5.91
N ARG A 203 10.47 25.08 -6.65
CA ARG A 203 11.47 24.53 -7.58
C ARG A 203 10.97 24.57 -9.02
N VAL A 204 11.55 25.46 -9.82
CA VAL A 204 11.25 25.57 -11.26
C VAL A 204 11.55 24.25 -11.99
N GLY A 205 10.55 23.73 -12.72
CA GLY A 205 10.71 22.56 -13.59
C GLY A 205 10.66 21.19 -12.91
N GLN A 206 10.37 21.11 -11.60
CA GLN A 206 10.22 19.83 -10.91
C GLN A 206 8.82 19.22 -11.14
N PRO A 207 8.72 17.92 -11.50
CA PRO A 207 7.43 17.25 -11.64
C PRO A 207 6.65 17.24 -10.31
N SER A 208 5.38 17.62 -10.37
CA SER A 208 4.45 17.57 -9.23
C SER A 208 3.46 16.41 -9.39
N HIS A 209 3.22 15.66 -8.31
CA HIS A 209 2.12 14.68 -8.30
C HIS A 209 0.76 15.34 -8.51
N CYS A 210 0.62 16.60 -8.11
CA CYS A 210 -0.58 17.42 -8.29
C CYS A 210 -1.03 17.54 -9.75
N THR A 211 -0.12 17.48 -10.74
CA THR A 211 -0.49 17.59 -12.17
C THR A 211 -1.10 16.33 -12.77
N THR A 212 -0.94 15.18 -12.12
CA THR A 212 -1.47 13.89 -12.57
C THR A 212 -2.48 13.35 -11.57
N ALA A 213 -3.43 12.52 -12.02
CA ALA A 213 -4.38 11.89 -11.11
C ALA A 213 -3.63 11.05 -10.05
N THR A 214 -3.87 11.36 -8.78
CA THR A 214 -3.33 10.60 -7.64
C THR A 214 -4.41 9.71 -7.02
N SER A 215 -3.98 8.69 -6.27
CA SER A 215 -4.91 7.85 -5.52
C SER A 215 -4.41 7.61 -4.10
N GLY A 216 -5.29 7.72 -3.10
CA GLY A 216 -4.96 7.42 -1.70
C GLY A 216 -4.76 5.93 -1.47
N ILE A 217 -5.82 5.14 -1.57
CA ILE A 217 -5.75 3.68 -1.49
C ILE A 217 -6.53 3.01 -2.62
N ARG A 218 -5.99 1.89 -3.10
CA ARG A 218 -6.62 1.02 -4.09
C ARG A 218 -6.66 -0.43 -3.59
N PRO A 219 -7.75 -0.84 -2.90
CA PRO A 219 -8.00 -2.23 -2.59
C PRO A 219 -8.20 -3.06 -3.86
N HIS A 220 -7.81 -4.33 -3.80
CA HIS A 220 -8.04 -5.26 -4.91
C HIS A 220 -9.49 -5.75 -4.90
N ILE A 221 -10.12 -5.87 -6.08
CA ILE A 221 -11.53 -6.30 -6.19
C ILE A 221 -11.76 -7.80 -5.94
N ASN A 222 -10.74 -8.63 -6.16
CA ASN A 222 -10.84 -10.08 -5.99
C ASN A 222 -10.06 -10.58 -4.78
N VAL A 223 -10.66 -11.53 -4.03
CA VAL A 223 -9.89 -12.34 -3.09
C VAL A 223 -8.77 -13.07 -3.83
N TYR A 224 -7.60 -13.06 -3.23
CA TYR A 224 -6.47 -13.86 -3.67
C TYR A 224 -6.56 -15.30 -3.15
N THR A 225 -7.06 -15.48 -1.93
CA THR A 225 -7.23 -16.72 -1.19
C THR A 225 -8.70 -16.88 -0.84
N ALA A 226 -9.30 -17.99 -1.29
CA ALA A 226 -10.72 -18.26 -1.04
C ALA A 226 -11.02 -18.31 0.46
N GLY A 227 -12.06 -17.59 0.88
CA GLY A 227 -12.52 -17.56 2.27
C GLY A 227 -11.87 -16.48 3.15
N ASN A 228 -10.88 -15.74 2.64
CA ASN A 228 -10.31 -14.60 3.36
C ASN A 228 -11.13 -13.32 3.16
N GLU A 229 -11.01 -12.40 4.13
CA GLU A 229 -11.43 -11.01 3.96
C GLU A 229 -10.46 -10.26 3.01
N GLY A 230 -10.91 -9.20 2.38
CA GLY A 230 -10.12 -8.35 1.50
C GLY A 230 -9.34 -7.28 2.27
N THR A 231 -9.75 -6.02 2.14
CA THR A 231 -9.10 -4.88 2.80
C THR A 231 -10.02 -4.27 3.86
N THR A 232 -9.45 -3.93 5.01
CA THR A 232 -10.16 -3.29 6.12
C THR A 232 -9.53 -1.94 6.46
N LEU A 233 -10.34 -0.90 6.62
CA LEU A 233 -9.91 0.41 7.11
C LEU A 233 -10.64 0.73 8.41
N GLU A 234 -9.89 1.01 9.48
CA GLU A 234 -10.43 1.33 10.81
C GLU A 234 -9.78 2.63 11.32
N ASN A 235 -10.58 3.65 11.61
CA ASN A 235 -10.08 4.95 12.07
C ASN A 235 -9.05 5.57 11.12
N VAL A 236 -9.36 5.62 9.83
CA VAL A 236 -8.45 6.14 8.79
C VAL A 236 -8.86 7.54 8.36
N GLY A 237 -7.92 8.49 8.46
CA GLY A 237 -8.12 9.87 8.04
C GLY A 237 -7.54 10.15 6.65
N PHE A 238 -8.37 10.68 5.75
CA PHE A 238 -7.99 11.11 4.41
C PHE A 238 -7.92 12.63 4.32
N SER A 239 -6.91 13.15 3.61
CA SER A 239 -6.79 14.60 3.40
C SER A 239 -6.03 14.97 2.12
N HIS A 240 -6.21 16.20 1.64
CA HIS A 240 -5.46 16.80 0.54
C HIS A 240 -5.59 16.11 -0.83
N PHE A 241 -6.74 15.49 -1.11
CA PHE A 241 -7.05 14.91 -2.43
C PHE A 241 -7.86 15.87 -3.32
N ALA A 242 -8.62 16.81 -2.74
CA ALA A 242 -9.55 17.71 -3.45
C ALA A 242 -8.99 19.13 -3.66
N ARG A 243 -7.70 19.27 -3.96
CA ARG A 243 -7.06 20.58 -4.20
C ARG A 243 -7.48 21.15 -5.58
N PRO A 244 -8.04 22.37 -5.66
CA PRO A 244 -8.51 22.97 -6.93
C PRO A 244 -7.43 23.09 -8.01
N GLU A 245 -6.19 23.34 -7.62
CA GLU A 245 -5.03 23.45 -8.50
C GLU A 245 -4.43 22.09 -8.90
N CYS A 246 -4.90 21.00 -8.30
CA CYS A 246 -4.48 19.64 -8.64
C CYS A 246 -5.43 18.98 -9.63
N ASN A 247 -4.97 17.87 -10.18
CA ASN A 247 -5.73 17.07 -11.13
C ASN A 247 -7.06 16.64 -10.50
N ALA A 248 -8.17 17.04 -11.12
CA ALA A 248 -9.52 16.79 -10.64
C ALA A 248 -9.89 15.30 -10.57
N ASN A 249 -9.12 14.40 -11.21
CA ASN A 249 -9.32 12.96 -11.13
C ASN A 249 -8.57 12.32 -9.94
N SER A 250 -7.98 13.12 -9.05
CA SER A 250 -7.35 12.61 -7.84
C SER A 250 -8.41 12.16 -6.84
N VAL A 251 -8.20 11.01 -6.20
CA VAL A 251 -9.23 10.38 -5.36
C VAL A 251 -8.62 9.75 -4.11
N ALA A 252 -9.31 9.83 -2.97
CA ALA A 252 -8.81 9.23 -1.73
C ALA A 252 -8.91 7.70 -1.76
N ILE A 253 -10.00 7.15 -2.30
CA ILE A 253 -10.28 5.72 -2.41
C ILE A 253 -10.73 5.37 -3.83
N SER A 254 -10.09 4.39 -4.45
CA SER A 254 -10.55 3.77 -5.70
C SER A 254 -10.25 2.29 -5.66
N MET A 255 -10.45 1.54 -6.75
CA MET A 255 -10.22 0.10 -6.80
C MET A 255 -9.12 -0.29 -7.79
N ASP A 256 -8.38 -1.36 -7.46
CA ASP A 256 -7.45 -2.06 -8.35
C ASP A 256 -8.10 -3.36 -8.83
N SER A 257 -8.18 -3.54 -10.14
CA SER A 257 -8.75 -4.72 -10.81
C SER A 257 -7.72 -5.57 -11.53
N HIS A 258 -6.45 -5.30 -11.25
CA HIS A 258 -5.37 -5.77 -12.08
C HIS A 258 -5.28 -7.30 -12.00
N TYR A 259 -5.34 -7.98 -13.15
CA TYR A 259 -5.10 -9.41 -13.35
C TYR A 259 -6.22 -10.44 -13.09
N ARG A 260 -7.49 -10.09 -12.87
CA ARG A 260 -8.54 -11.13 -12.64
C ARG A 260 -9.94 -10.77 -13.18
N VAL A 261 -10.88 -11.69 -12.90
CA VAL A 261 -12.29 -11.71 -13.31
C VAL A 261 -12.94 -10.34 -13.11
N GLN A 262 -13.83 -9.98 -14.04
CA GLN A 262 -14.67 -8.78 -13.94
C GLN A 262 -15.79 -8.96 -12.89
N SER A 263 -15.44 -9.32 -11.66
CA SER A 263 -16.39 -9.48 -10.57
C SER A 263 -15.73 -9.17 -9.24
N PHE A 264 -16.42 -8.44 -8.39
CA PHE A 264 -15.98 -8.15 -7.03
C PHE A 264 -16.21 -9.37 -6.14
N THR A 265 -15.15 -9.86 -5.51
CA THR A 265 -15.18 -11.02 -4.62
C THR A 265 -14.45 -10.80 -3.30
N ALA A 266 -13.73 -9.68 -3.11
CA ALA A 266 -12.97 -9.35 -1.90
C ALA A 266 -13.82 -8.61 -0.86
N PRO A 267 -14.26 -9.25 0.25
CA PRO A 267 -14.99 -8.55 1.30
C PRO A 267 -14.18 -7.35 1.80
N THR A 268 -14.70 -6.13 1.67
CA THR A 268 -14.01 -4.89 2.05
C THR A 268 -14.87 -4.14 3.03
N SER A 269 -14.27 -3.66 4.14
CA SER A 269 -15.02 -2.99 5.22
C SER A 269 -14.29 -1.77 5.75
N PHE A 270 -15.05 -0.71 6.01
CA PHE A 270 -14.56 0.57 6.50
C PHE A 270 -15.30 0.99 7.78
N SER A 271 -14.58 1.63 8.70
CA SER A 271 -15.13 2.26 9.90
C SER A 271 -14.23 3.39 10.39
N GLY A 272 -14.80 4.39 11.05
CA GLY A 272 -14.10 5.54 11.60
C GLY A 272 -13.41 6.38 10.54
N ILE A 273 -13.99 6.47 9.34
CA ILE A 273 -13.35 7.17 8.22
C ILE A 273 -13.61 8.66 8.32
N THR A 274 -12.55 9.45 8.22
CA THR A 274 -12.64 10.92 8.28
C THR A 274 -12.03 11.55 7.05
N PHE A 275 -12.57 12.70 6.65
CA PHE A 275 -12.09 13.51 5.52
C PHE A 275 -11.85 14.95 6.00
N ASP A 276 -10.81 15.60 5.47
CA ASP A 276 -10.50 17.01 5.74
C ASP A 276 -11.47 18.01 5.09
N THR A 277 -12.26 17.53 4.13
CA THR A 277 -13.36 18.27 3.52
C THR A 277 -14.68 17.61 3.88
N THR A 278 -15.75 18.39 3.94
CA THR A 278 -17.10 17.89 4.25
C THR A 278 -17.71 17.05 3.11
N ALA A 279 -17.01 16.88 1.98
CA ALA A 279 -17.48 16.13 0.84
C ALA A 279 -16.91 14.71 0.83
N SER A 280 -17.51 13.80 1.63
CA SER A 280 -17.28 12.35 1.49
C SER A 280 -17.59 11.84 0.06
N LYS A 281 -18.44 12.57 -0.66
CA LYS A 281 -18.99 12.25 -1.98
C LYS A 281 -17.93 12.12 -3.09
N ASP A 282 -16.88 12.93 -3.06
CA ASP A 282 -15.77 12.88 -4.04
C ASP A 282 -14.56 12.06 -3.53
N ALA A 283 -14.62 11.55 -2.30
CA ALA A 283 -13.48 10.87 -1.68
C ALA A 283 -13.32 9.42 -2.16
N ILE A 284 -14.40 8.77 -2.60
CA ILE A 284 -14.38 7.46 -3.22
C ILE A 284 -14.84 7.55 -4.69
N SER A 285 -14.15 6.86 -5.59
CA SER A 285 -14.57 6.75 -7.00
C SER A 285 -14.49 5.30 -7.50
N LEU A 286 -15.64 4.78 -7.88
CA LEU A 286 -15.82 3.52 -8.60
C LEU A 286 -15.93 3.72 -10.12
N CYS A 287 -15.87 4.95 -10.63
CA CYS A 287 -16.03 5.22 -12.06
C CYS A 287 -15.01 4.47 -12.93
N ARG A 288 -13.73 4.51 -12.55
CA ARG A 288 -12.68 3.83 -13.31
C ARG A 288 -12.92 2.32 -13.39
N ILE A 289 -13.36 1.71 -12.29
CA ILE A 289 -13.57 0.27 -12.23
C ILE A 289 -14.86 -0.15 -12.95
N ALA A 290 -15.89 0.70 -12.93
CA ALA A 290 -17.08 0.53 -13.76
C ALA A 290 -16.76 0.52 -15.26
N THR A 291 -15.88 1.41 -15.75
CA THR A 291 -15.44 1.40 -17.17
C THR A 291 -14.71 0.12 -17.58
N GLN A 292 -14.28 -0.70 -16.63
CA GLN A 292 -13.63 -1.99 -16.86
C GLN A 292 -14.60 -3.17 -16.77
N GLY A 293 -15.90 -2.92 -16.63
CA GLY A 293 -16.96 -3.92 -16.62
C GLY A 293 -17.25 -4.55 -15.26
N VAL A 294 -16.71 -4.00 -14.17
CA VAL A 294 -16.98 -4.49 -12.81
C VAL A 294 -18.08 -3.64 -12.19
N THR A 295 -19.28 -4.19 -12.10
CA THR A 295 -20.49 -3.47 -11.67
C THR A 295 -21.11 -4.02 -10.38
N ASN A 296 -20.50 -5.04 -9.76
CA ASN A 296 -21.04 -5.72 -8.58
C ASN A 296 -20.27 -5.41 -7.28
N ILE A 297 -19.63 -4.25 -7.17
CA ILE A 297 -18.85 -3.86 -5.98
C ILE A 297 -19.79 -3.56 -4.83
N ALA A 298 -19.49 -4.11 -3.65
CA ALA A 298 -20.15 -3.82 -2.39
C ALA A 298 -19.12 -3.68 -1.26
N ILE A 299 -19.07 -2.52 -0.61
CA ILE A 299 -18.12 -2.21 0.47
C ILE A 299 -18.91 -1.87 1.72
N LEU A 300 -18.69 -2.63 2.78
CA LEU A 300 -19.35 -2.39 4.07
C LEU A 300 -18.83 -1.08 4.68
N ASP A 301 -19.73 -0.16 4.95
CA ASP A 301 -19.48 1.01 5.80
C ASP A 301 -20.10 0.73 7.17
N ALA A 302 -19.27 0.28 8.11
CA ALA A 302 -19.76 -0.33 9.34
C ALA A 302 -20.35 0.68 10.35
N ASP A 303 -20.06 1.97 10.19
CA ASP A 303 -20.51 3.02 11.10
C ASP A 303 -21.20 4.21 10.41
N GLY A 304 -21.30 4.19 9.08
CA GLY A 304 -21.97 5.23 8.30
C GLY A 304 -21.07 6.42 7.97
N SER A 305 -19.74 6.26 8.05
CA SER A 305 -18.77 7.31 7.72
C SER A 305 -18.91 7.89 6.30
N PHE A 306 -19.55 7.15 5.39
CA PHE A 306 -19.81 7.56 4.00
C PHE A 306 -21.24 8.00 3.73
N ASP A 307 -22.13 8.02 4.74
CA ASP A 307 -23.53 8.44 4.56
C ASP A 307 -23.62 9.87 3.97
N PRO A 308 -24.09 10.03 2.71
CA PRO A 308 -24.16 11.33 2.04
C PRO A 308 -25.11 12.33 2.72
N ALA A 309 -26.07 11.83 3.48
CA ALA A 309 -27.04 12.61 4.24
C ALA A 309 -26.50 13.05 5.62
N GLY A 310 -25.41 12.44 6.10
CA GLY A 310 -24.83 12.70 7.43
C GLY A 310 -25.81 12.46 8.58
N SER A 311 -26.82 11.62 8.35
CA SER A 311 -27.97 11.41 9.25
C SER A 311 -27.98 10.01 9.88
N SER A 312 -27.28 9.07 9.26
CA SER A 312 -27.09 7.71 9.75
C SER A 312 -25.94 7.66 10.75
N THR A 313 -26.21 7.06 11.92
CA THR A 313 -25.19 6.58 12.86
C THR A 313 -25.07 5.05 12.84
N GLY A 314 -25.63 4.40 11.82
CA GLY A 314 -25.69 2.95 11.66
C GLY A 314 -25.03 2.49 10.36
N PRO A 315 -24.82 1.17 10.21
CA PRO A 315 -24.11 0.61 9.08
C PRO A 315 -24.86 0.86 7.76
N GLY A 316 -24.09 0.98 6.69
CA GLY A 316 -24.56 0.99 5.31
C GLY A 316 -23.59 0.26 4.39
N THR A 317 -23.87 0.31 3.10
CA THR A 317 -22.99 -0.27 2.08
C THR A 317 -22.83 0.68 0.91
N ILE A 318 -21.58 0.90 0.51
CA ILE A 318 -21.25 1.59 -0.74
C ILE A 318 -21.29 0.55 -1.86
N VAL A 319 -22.12 0.77 -2.87
CA VAL A 319 -22.28 -0.14 -4.02
C VAL A 319 -21.96 0.56 -5.34
N SER A 320 -21.68 -0.23 -6.38
CA SER A 320 -21.62 0.31 -7.75
C SER A 320 -22.96 0.91 -8.17
N ASP A 321 -22.92 1.94 -9.02
CA ASP A 321 -24.10 2.52 -9.66
C ASP A 321 -24.65 1.61 -10.78
N ASP A 322 -25.17 0.46 -10.37
CA ASP A 322 -25.79 -0.54 -11.23
C ASP A 322 -27.13 -0.96 -10.62
N VAL A 323 -28.17 -1.06 -11.45
CA VAL A 323 -29.53 -1.38 -11.01
C VAL A 323 -29.60 -2.68 -10.21
N SER A 324 -28.76 -3.67 -10.55
CA SER A 324 -28.69 -4.96 -9.84
C SER A 324 -28.19 -4.83 -8.40
N MET A 325 -27.48 -3.75 -8.07
CA MET A 325 -26.93 -3.51 -6.74
C MET A 325 -27.89 -2.73 -5.83
N THR A 326 -28.81 -1.96 -6.42
CA THR A 326 -29.75 -1.09 -5.72
C THR A 326 -31.19 -1.62 -5.67
N ASP A 327 -31.52 -2.66 -6.45
CA ASP A 327 -32.88 -3.20 -6.50
C ASP A 327 -33.39 -3.64 -5.11
N GLY A 328 -34.58 -3.16 -4.74
CA GLY A 328 -35.19 -3.40 -3.44
C GLY A 328 -34.56 -2.67 -2.25
N LYS A 329 -33.66 -1.69 -2.48
CA LYS A 329 -32.94 -0.97 -1.42
C LYS A 329 -33.19 0.54 -1.46
N THR A 330 -33.02 1.16 -0.30
CA THR A 330 -32.99 2.64 -0.20
C THR A 330 -31.54 3.09 -0.33
N CYS A 331 -31.18 3.59 -1.51
CA CYS A 331 -29.84 4.06 -1.81
C CYS A 331 -29.85 5.53 -2.27
N GLU A 332 -28.77 6.24 -1.95
CA GLU A 332 -28.54 7.62 -2.38
C GLU A 332 -27.30 7.72 -3.25
N ALA A 333 -27.38 8.52 -4.31
CA ALA A 333 -26.27 8.69 -5.25
C ALA A 333 -25.10 9.43 -4.58
N MET A 334 -23.90 8.87 -4.72
CA MET A 334 -22.66 9.53 -4.32
C MET A 334 -22.13 10.30 -5.53
N ILE A 335 -22.21 11.64 -5.46
CA ILE A 335 -21.86 12.55 -6.56
C ILE A 335 -20.44 12.25 -7.10
N ASN A 336 -20.27 12.23 -8.43
CA ASN A 336 -19.00 11.98 -9.14
C ASN A 336 -18.27 10.65 -8.83
N SER A 337 -18.91 9.72 -8.11
CA SER A 337 -18.25 8.49 -7.67
C SER A 337 -18.57 7.26 -8.53
N CYS A 338 -19.64 7.29 -9.33
CA CYS A 338 -20.25 6.10 -9.94
C CYS A 338 -20.59 5.01 -8.89
N ALA A 339 -20.97 5.47 -7.70
CA ALA A 339 -21.37 4.64 -6.57
C ALA A 339 -22.68 5.16 -5.97
N GLN A 340 -23.34 4.30 -5.22
CA GLN A 340 -24.55 4.57 -4.44
C GLN A 340 -24.28 4.16 -2.99
N TYR A 341 -24.88 4.85 -2.03
CA TYR A 341 -24.82 4.49 -0.61
C TYR A 341 -26.17 3.96 -0.16
N CYS A 342 -26.23 2.71 0.29
CA CYS A 342 -27.46 2.05 0.73
C CYS A 342 -27.50 1.92 2.26
N GLN A 343 -28.51 2.50 2.91
CA GLN A 343 -28.64 2.50 4.37
C GLN A 343 -29.17 1.16 4.91
N GLY A 344 -28.66 0.71 6.07
CA GLY A 344 -29.17 -0.46 6.80
C GLY A 344 -28.89 -1.81 6.12
N ASP A 345 -28.25 -1.82 4.95
CA ASP A 345 -27.87 -3.02 4.23
C ASP A 345 -26.48 -3.49 4.69
N SER A 346 -26.38 -4.02 5.91
CA SER A 346 -25.15 -4.67 6.40
C SER A 346 -24.99 -6.10 5.86
N ALA A 347 -25.92 -6.57 5.00
CA ALA A 347 -26.06 -7.96 4.61
C ALA A 347 -25.33 -8.33 3.31
N LEU A 348 -24.66 -7.38 2.65
CA LEU A 348 -23.86 -7.63 1.46
C LEU A 348 -22.55 -8.36 1.80
N LYS A 349 -22.67 -9.65 2.15
CA LYS A 349 -21.62 -10.61 1.83
C LYS A 349 -21.57 -10.70 0.31
N ALA A 350 -20.39 -10.49 -0.28
CA ALA A 350 -20.13 -10.58 -1.71
C ALA A 350 -21.02 -11.66 -2.36
N GLY A 351 -22.05 -11.22 -3.09
CA GLY A 351 -22.98 -12.11 -3.76
C GLY A 351 -22.21 -12.99 -4.73
N ALA A 352 -22.44 -14.30 -4.64
CA ALA A 352 -21.77 -15.33 -5.41
C ALA A 352 -21.65 -14.94 -6.89
N ALA A 353 -20.42 -14.64 -7.33
CA ALA A 353 -20.13 -14.54 -8.75
C ALA A 353 -20.45 -15.90 -9.41
N PRO A 354 -21.00 -15.92 -10.64
CA PRO A 354 -21.07 -17.15 -11.42
C PRO A 354 -19.64 -17.70 -11.57
N ALA A 355 -19.50 -19.02 -11.43
CA ALA A 355 -18.20 -19.70 -11.39
C ALA A 355 -17.30 -19.22 -12.55
N PRO A 356 -16.04 -18.80 -12.28
CA PRO A 356 -15.14 -18.36 -13.33
C PRO A 356 -14.80 -19.53 -14.26
N SER A 357 -14.94 -19.30 -15.57
CA SER A 357 -14.35 -20.20 -16.57
C SER A 357 -12.82 -20.21 -16.39
N PRO A 358 -12.14 -21.36 -16.53
CA PRO A 358 -10.73 -21.47 -16.21
C PRO A 358 -9.88 -20.66 -17.20
N ALA A 359 -9.46 -19.47 -16.79
CA ALA A 359 -8.52 -18.66 -17.55
C ALA A 359 -7.08 -19.14 -17.29
N THR A 360 -6.39 -19.44 -18.38
CA THR A 360 -4.99 -19.86 -18.44
C THR A 360 -4.08 -18.77 -17.85
N ALA A 361 -3.15 -19.16 -16.97
CA ALA A 361 -2.18 -18.24 -16.37
C ALA A 361 -1.28 -17.61 -17.46
N PRO A 362 -1.15 -16.27 -17.55
CA PRO A 362 -0.16 -15.65 -18.40
C PRO A 362 1.21 -15.53 -17.71
N SER A 363 2.25 -15.60 -18.54
CA SER A 363 3.69 -15.60 -18.24
C SER A 363 4.17 -14.43 -17.36
N PRO A 364 5.16 -14.64 -16.46
CA PRO A 364 5.71 -13.61 -15.58
C PRO A 364 6.75 -12.77 -16.32
N THR A 365 6.35 -11.99 -17.31
CA THR A 365 7.23 -10.96 -17.90
C THR A 365 6.38 -9.80 -18.41
N GLU A 366 6.35 -8.71 -17.65
CA GLU A 366 6.12 -7.39 -18.23
C GLU A 366 7.28 -6.49 -17.82
N PRO A 367 7.82 -5.66 -18.73
CA PRO A 367 8.91 -4.74 -18.41
C PRO A 367 8.39 -3.63 -17.48
N ALA A 368 9.24 -3.18 -16.56
CA ALA A 368 8.95 -2.01 -15.74
C ALA A 368 8.71 -0.77 -16.62
N PRO A 369 7.73 0.10 -16.29
CA PRO A 369 7.72 1.48 -16.78
C PRO A 369 8.83 2.33 -16.17
#